data_AF-A0A453D5T0-F1
#
_entry.id   AF-A0A453D5T0-F1
#
_cell.length_a   1.000
_cell.length_b   1.000
_cell.length_c   1.000
_cell.angle_alpha   90.00
_cell.angle_beta   90.00
_cell.angle_gamma   90.00
#
_symmetry.space_group_name_H-M   'P 1'
#
loop_
_entity.id
_entity.type
_entity.pdbx_description
1 polymer ?
#
loop_
_entity_poly.entity_id
_entity_poly.type
_entity_poly.pdbx_seq_one_letter_code
_entity_poly.pdbx_strand_id
1 'polypeptide(L)'
;MVNSCKVGKLHNLQQELVRKVTLLLYEVWSKVRLLQSSTDCTNWKDQLQSRPYEISEAIFRLTMDLDCPAHLEPDEVRKSFFGQTESDVEKFALMYWENSPYSYRKRQSDLEGDDVFTALHNAFDLRTPDAIVESFIRGLVSCPAIASDELNIDSFLDEVHDSLGAPVKYRQDVRVVRTRDQTSTGSGVEEHFFDDGMVFPDGTAFVEQCKDAIKNGFSIALRGMEFRSEKVAAIASALADLFGQPSVGANIYFSPPGSQGLARHYDDHCVLVWQLLGRKKWKMWPNTKSILPRLYEPFHSLDGLVDDSGGRVEVLHEGDIMYVPRGHVHEAHTDVDEGESEVNVSTNYSLHLTLAIEVEPPFEWEGFVHIALHCWLEEQELVRSPGSVQSKLEEQAPLFALLLHVAIRLLSDNDPTLRKACMVAAKLPSSETSHPSSLQNSQRSTFAEILNRIGRSNNLKEALRLIELAVKERNEEPFQWMSWLRHLPQQQHDGCRRIDFCDVLGPLEELLDMFSSDRERASADFADFKSRFCSRAVYDDACREFEALLVLYRTARTRYAKGMLALHGKHGLEAAEYL
;
A
#
# COMPACT_ATOMS: atom_id res chain seq x y z
N MET A 1 -13.52 -7.99 28.70
CA MET A 1 -14.59 -6.97 28.55
C MET A 1 -14.37 -6.12 27.31
N VAL A 2 -13.21 -5.48 27.14
CA VAL A 2 -12.88 -4.72 25.92
C VAL A 2 -13.01 -5.58 24.66
N ASN A 3 -12.38 -6.76 24.63
CA ASN A 3 -12.38 -7.65 23.46
C ASN A 3 -13.77 -8.26 23.17
N SER A 4 -14.66 -8.29 24.16
CA SER A 4 -16.05 -8.76 24.00
C SER A 4 -17.02 -7.64 23.56
N CYS A 5 -16.56 -6.39 23.47
CA CYS A 5 -17.36 -5.25 23.02
C CYS A 5 -17.21 -5.05 21.51
N LYS A 6 -18.35 -4.88 20.81
CA LYS A 6 -18.34 -4.41 19.42
C LYS A 6 -17.65 -3.03 19.35
N VAL A 7 -16.78 -2.84 18.37
CA VAL A 7 -15.95 -1.63 18.20
C VAL A 7 -16.77 -0.33 18.25
N GLY A 8 -17.93 -0.30 17.60
CA GLY A 8 -18.81 0.88 17.62
C GLY A 8 -19.28 1.30 19.02
N LYS A 9 -19.22 0.42 20.02
CA LYS A 9 -19.55 0.77 21.43
C LYS A 9 -18.36 1.37 22.18
N LEU A 10 -17.13 1.13 21.74
CA LEU A 10 -15.91 1.68 22.36
C LEU A 10 -15.72 3.16 22.05
N HIS A 11 -16.28 3.67 20.94
CA HIS A 11 -16.19 5.10 20.57
C HIS A 11 -16.77 6.02 21.66
N ASN A 12 -17.70 5.52 22.48
CA ASN A 12 -18.40 6.32 23.49
C ASN A 12 -17.58 6.52 24.76
N LEU A 13 -16.41 5.89 24.86
CA LEU A 13 -15.51 6.06 25.99
C LEU A 13 -14.83 7.43 25.93
N GLN A 14 -14.67 8.06 27.10
CA GLN A 14 -13.92 9.31 27.20
C GLN A 14 -12.46 9.06 26.78
N GLN A 15 -11.98 9.77 25.76
CA GLN A 15 -10.63 9.58 25.20
C GLN A 15 -9.52 9.66 26.27
N GLU A 16 -9.66 10.54 27.27
CA GLU A 16 -8.69 10.64 28.37
C GLU A 16 -8.62 9.37 29.23
N LEU A 17 -9.78 8.74 29.51
CA LEU A 17 -9.84 7.48 30.23
C LEU A 17 -9.21 6.35 29.41
N VAL A 18 -9.51 6.32 28.12
CA VAL A 18 -8.92 5.34 27.18
C VAL A 18 -7.40 5.46 27.20
N ARG A 19 -6.84 6.67 27.08
CA ARG A 19 -5.39 6.90 27.16
C ARG A 19 -4.79 6.35 28.45
N LYS A 20 -5.35 6.68 29.62
CA LYS A 20 -4.86 6.21 30.93
C LYS A 20 -4.91 4.68 31.05
N VAL A 21 -5.99 4.05 30.62
CA VAL A 21 -6.15 2.59 30.67
C VAL A 21 -5.18 1.89 29.72
N THR A 22 -5.00 2.43 28.50
CA THR A 22 -4.05 1.89 27.52
C THR A 22 -2.62 1.88 28.05
N LEU A 23 -2.18 2.94 28.74
CA LEU A 23 -0.85 3.01 29.36
C LEU A 23 -0.65 1.87 30.38
N LEU A 24 -1.62 1.68 31.27
CA LEU A 24 -1.58 0.60 32.26
C LEU A 24 -1.58 -0.79 31.60
N LEU A 25 -2.40 -0.99 30.56
CA LEU A 25 -2.42 -2.25 29.81
C LEU A 25 -1.08 -2.52 29.13
N TYR A 26 -0.44 -1.50 28.58
CA TYR A 26 0.87 -1.61 27.95
C TYR A 26 1.95 -2.00 28.98
N GLU A 27 1.97 -1.37 30.16
CA GLU A 27 2.90 -1.75 31.23
C GLU A 27 2.74 -3.22 31.65
N VAL A 28 1.49 -3.68 31.80
CA VAL A 28 1.19 -5.07 32.12
C VAL A 28 1.66 -5.99 31.00
N TRP A 29 1.32 -5.65 29.75
CA TRP A 29 1.71 -6.43 28.58
C TRP A 29 3.23 -6.56 28.44
N SER A 30 3.96 -5.46 28.62
CA SER A 30 5.44 -5.46 28.58
C SER A 30 6.04 -6.36 29.65
N LYS A 31 5.50 -6.36 30.87
CA LYS A 31 5.95 -7.25 31.95
C LYS A 31 5.66 -8.72 31.63
N VAL A 32 4.47 -9.02 31.10
CA VAL A 32 4.08 -10.38 30.70
C VAL A 32 4.98 -10.91 29.58
N ARG A 33 5.34 -10.08 28.59
CA ARG A 33 6.27 -10.46 27.51
C ARG A 33 7.67 -10.78 28.04
N LEU A 34 8.21 -9.94 28.93
CA LEU A 34 9.53 -10.16 29.55
C LEU A 34 9.58 -11.47 30.35
N LEU A 35 8.49 -11.81 31.05
CA LEU A 35 8.38 -13.08 31.77
C LEU A 35 8.45 -14.26 30.79
N GLN A 36 7.73 -14.20 29.66
CA GLN A 36 7.70 -15.27 28.66
C GLN A 36 9.04 -15.53 27.96
N SER A 37 9.89 -14.52 27.83
CA SER A 37 11.24 -14.68 27.29
C SER A 37 12.23 -15.34 28.26
N SER A 38 11.91 -15.44 29.56
CA SER A 38 12.78 -16.09 30.55
C SER A 38 12.61 -17.61 30.55
N THR A 39 13.72 -18.35 30.58
CA THR A 39 13.76 -19.82 30.56
C THR A 39 13.26 -20.49 31.85
N ASP A 40 13.08 -19.75 32.95
CA ASP A 40 12.78 -20.27 34.31
C ASP A 40 11.28 -20.42 34.62
N CYS A 41 10.46 -20.57 33.60
CA CYS A 41 9.09 -20.07 33.63
C CYS A 41 7.98 -21.13 33.53
N THR A 42 8.26 -22.34 33.99
CA THR A 42 7.31 -23.47 33.94
C THR A 42 6.18 -23.36 34.98
N ASN A 43 6.34 -22.60 36.07
CA ASN A 43 5.40 -22.59 37.20
C ASN A 43 4.28 -21.52 37.13
N TRP A 44 4.37 -20.51 36.26
CA TRP A 44 3.42 -19.37 36.25
C TRP A 44 2.56 -19.26 35.00
N LYS A 45 2.80 -20.09 33.97
CA LYS A 45 1.90 -20.21 32.81
C LYS A 45 0.47 -20.55 33.23
N ASP A 46 0.30 -21.20 34.37
CA ASP A 46 -1.00 -21.58 34.95
C ASP A 46 -1.65 -20.51 35.86
N GLN A 47 -0.96 -19.39 36.16
CA GLN A 47 -1.46 -18.37 37.10
C GLN A 47 -2.08 -17.13 36.41
N LEU A 48 -1.75 -16.87 35.16
CA LEU A 48 -2.38 -15.80 34.38
C LEU A 48 -3.64 -16.33 33.70
N GLN A 49 -4.81 -15.83 34.12
CA GLN A 49 -6.09 -16.16 33.46
C GLN A 49 -6.19 -15.57 32.04
N SER A 50 -5.45 -14.49 31.76
CA SER A 50 -5.46 -13.82 30.45
C SER A 50 -4.20 -14.13 29.64
N ARG A 51 -4.39 -14.40 28.35
CA ARG A 51 -3.31 -14.70 27.42
C ARG A 51 -2.70 -13.38 26.89
N PRO A 52 -1.38 -13.31 26.58
CA PRO A 52 -0.72 -12.05 26.19
C PRO A 52 -1.36 -11.34 24.99
N TYR A 53 -1.91 -12.11 24.06
CA TYR A 53 -2.58 -11.59 22.88
C TYR A 53 -3.95 -10.94 23.19
N GLU A 54 -4.61 -11.33 24.28
CA GLU A 54 -5.85 -10.68 24.72
C GLU A 54 -5.55 -9.24 25.20
N ILE A 55 -4.37 -9.01 25.78
CA ILE A 55 -3.95 -7.69 26.23
C ILE A 55 -3.55 -6.81 25.04
N SER A 56 -2.79 -7.35 24.07
CA SER A 56 -2.44 -6.61 22.86
C SER A 56 -3.68 -6.27 22.02
N GLU A 57 -4.64 -7.19 21.90
CA GLU A 57 -5.93 -6.93 21.25
C GLU A 57 -6.71 -5.83 21.97
N ALA A 58 -6.72 -5.82 23.30
CA ALA A 58 -7.36 -4.75 24.07
C ALA A 58 -6.69 -3.39 23.80
N ILE A 59 -5.35 -3.33 23.79
CA ILE A 59 -4.58 -2.11 23.47
C ILE A 59 -4.93 -1.64 22.06
N PHE A 60 -4.92 -2.54 21.08
CA PHE A 60 -5.23 -2.21 19.69
C PHE A 60 -6.65 -1.66 19.54
N ARG A 61 -7.66 -2.38 20.06
CA ARG A 61 -9.08 -1.97 19.99
C ARG A 61 -9.34 -0.63 20.65
N LEU A 62 -8.65 -0.32 21.75
CA LEU A 62 -8.80 0.95 22.46
C LEU A 62 -8.14 2.13 21.72
N THR A 63 -7.12 1.88 20.90
CA THR A 63 -6.29 2.94 20.32
C THR A 63 -6.56 3.24 18.86
N MET A 64 -7.14 2.30 18.11
CA MET A 64 -7.37 2.44 16.68
C MET A 64 -8.28 3.62 16.27
N ASP A 65 -9.15 4.09 17.18
CA ASP A 65 -10.01 5.27 16.98
C ASP A 65 -9.51 6.53 17.71
N LEU A 66 -8.35 6.48 18.39
CA LEU A 66 -7.77 7.66 19.05
C LEU A 66 -7.10 8.59 18.04
N ASP A 67 -7.07 9.87 18.34
CA ASP A 67 -6.28 10.83 17.58
C ASP A 67 -4.77 10.58 17.80
N CYS A 68 -4.00 10.64 16.71
CA CYS A 68 -2.55 10.44 16.75
C CYS A 68 -1.88 11.70 17.32
N PRO A 69 -0.89 11.58 18.23
CA PRO A 69 -0.19 12.74 18.79
C PRO A 69 0.67 13.49 17.76
N ALA A 70 1.25 12.77 16.78
CA ALA A 70 2.07 13.37 15.74
C ALA A 70 1.19 13.93 14.61
N HIS A 71 1.10 15.26 14.55
CA HIS A 71 0.57 15.97 13.39
C HIS A 71 1.74 16.61 12.63
N LEU A 72 1.81 16.36 11.33
CA LEU A 72 2.64 17.13 10.39
C LEU A 72 1.69 17.74 9.38
N GLU A 73 1.85 19.03 9.09
CA GLU A 73 0.99 19.67 8.11
C GLU A 73 1.24 19.04 6.73
N PRO A 74 0.20 18.60 6.00
CA PRO A 74 0.37 17.95 4.69
C PRO A 74 1.18 18.79 3.69
N ASP A 75 1.05 20.12 3.74
CA ASP A 75 1.81 21.04 2.89
C ASP A 75 3.31 21.08 3.25
N GLU A 76 3.68 20.91 4.52
CA GLU A 76 5.10 20.80 4.92
C GLU A 76 5.73 19.53 4.39
N VAL A 77 5.01 18.39 4.47
CA VAL A 77 5.46 17.13 3.87
C VAL A 77 5.62 17.29 2.37
N ARG A 78 4.63 17.87 1.68
CA ARG A 78 4.72 18.16 0.25
C ARG A 78 5.95 18.99 -0.10
N LYS A 79 6.22 20.08 0.64
CA LYS A 79 7.41 20.95 0.43
C LYS A 79 8.71 20.17 0.59
N SER A 80 8.77 19.31 1.59
CA SER A 80 9.93 18.48 1.85
C SER A 80 10.24 17.55 0.67
N PHE A 81 9.23 16.98 0.02
CA PHE A 81 9.41 16.01 -1.08
C PHE A 81 9.59 16.63 -2.47
N PHE A 82 8.86 17.72 -2.76
CA PHE A 82 8.71 18.20 -4.12
C PHE A 82 9.15 19.65 -4.32
N GLY A 83 9.56 20.34 -3.25
CA GLY A 83 9.99 21.73 -3.31
C GLY A 83 8.89 22.73 -2.94
N GLN A 84 9.26 24.01 -2.95
CA GLN A 84 8.49 25.05 -2.28
C GLN A 84 7.19 25.42 -3.01
N THR A 85 7.15 25.28 -4.35
CA THR A 85 6.01 25.78 -5.14
C THR A 85 4.99 24.68 -5.42
N GLU A 86 3.71 25.06 -5.50
CA GLU A 86 2.63 24.14 -5.90
C GLU A 86 2.85 23.61 -7.33
N SER A 87 3.41 24.44 -8.21
CA SER A 87 3.75 24.07 -9.59
C SER A 87 4.78 22.94 -9.69
N ASP A 88 5.63 22.75 -8.68
CA ASP A 88 6.62 21.67 -8.69
C ASP A 88 5.93 20.30 -8.57
N VAL A 89 4.88 20.22 -7.74
CA VAL A 89 4.11 18.98 -7.56
C VAL A 89 3.21 18.69 -8.75
N GLU A 90 2.57 19.72 -9.31
CA GLU A 90 1.76 19.54 -10.53
C GLU A 90 2.66 19.08 -11.69
N LYS A 91 3.84 19.69 -11.83
CA LYS A 91 4.85 19.24 -12.80
C LYS A 91 5.31 17.82 -12.52
N PHE A 92 5.52 17.45 -11.25
CA PHE A 92 5.84 16.08 -10.86
C PHE A 92 4.77 15.09 -11.34
N ALA A 93 3.51 15.37 -11.01
CA ALA A 93 2.36 14.53 -11.36
C ALA A 93 2.17 14.38 -12.87
N LEU A 94 2.39 15.45 -13.65
CA LEU A 94 2.20 15.42 -15.09
C LEU A 94 3.37 14.78 -15.85
N MET A 95 4.61 14.98 -15.40
CA MET A 95 5.81 14.62 -16.16
C MET A 95 6.51 13.34 -15.67
N TYR A 96 6.41 13.01 -14.38
CA TYR A 96 7.23 11.96 -13.78
C TYR A 96 6.41 10.81 -13.19
N TRP A 97 5.26 11.11 -12.59
CA TRP A 97 4.39 10.09 -11.97
C TRP A 97 4.09 8.93 -12.94
N GLU A 98 4.49 7.72 -12.53
CA GLU A 98 4.38 6.46 -13.28
C GLU A 98 5.04 6.45 -14.67
N ASN A 99 5.84 7.47 -14.98
CA ASN A 99 6.45 7.66 -16.30
C ASN A 99 7.97 7.56 -16.25
N SER A 100 8.63 8.24 -15.31
CA SER A 100 10.09 8.37 -15.31
C SER A 100 10.65 8.66 -13.92
N PRO A 101 11.86 8.17 -13.61
CA PRO A 101 12.54 8.50 -12.37
C PRO A 101 12.78 10.01 -12.22
N TYR A 102 12.62 10.49 -10.98
CA TYR A 102 12.80 11.90 -10.61
C TYR A 102 13.70 11.99 -9.39
N SER A 103 14.50 13.04 -9.31
CA SER A 103 15.45 13.23 -8.21
C SER A 103 15.40 14.68 -7.77
N TYR A 104 15.17 14.88 -6.47
CA TYR A 104 15.16 16.18 -5.84
C TYR A 104 16.37 16.28 -4.91
N ARG A 105 17.38 17.03 -5.35
CA ARG A 105 18.58 17.29 -4.57
C ARG A 105 18.36 18.49 -3.68
N LYS A 106 18.49 18.30 -2.37
CA LYS A 106 18.34 19.41 -1.43
C LYS A 106 19.68 20.11 -1.24
N ARG A 107 19.65 21.45 -1.20
CA ARG A 107 20.82 22.22 -0.79
C ARG A 107 20.92 22.18 0.74
N GLN A 108 22.11 22.37 1.28
CA GLN A 108 22.31 22.40 2.74
C GLN A 108 21.38 23.40 3.45
N SER A 109 21.18 24.59 2.86
CA SER A 109 20.25 25.61 3.37
C SER A 109 18.79 25.17 3.37
N ASP A 110 18.41 24.31 2.42
CA ASP A 110 17.05 23.79 2.30
C ASP A 110 16.82 22.66 3.33
N LEU A 111 17.88 21.93 3.73
CA LEU A 111 17.83 20.94 4.82
C LEU A 111 17.65 21.58 6.19
N GLU A 112 18.38 22.67 6.48
CA GLU A 112 18.35 23.34 7.79
C GLU A 112 16.96 23.93 8.13
N GLY A 113 16.14 24.23 7.12
CA GLY A 113 14.77 24.71 7.27
C GLY A 113 13.69 23.64 7.06
N ASP A 114 14.06 22.36 6.94
CA ASP A 114 13.11 21.27 6.74
C ASP A 114 12.74 20.60 8.07
N ASP A 115 11.66 21.08 8.66
CA ASP A 115 11.14 20.55 9.94
C ASP A 115 10.72 19.09 9.84
N VAL A 116 10.24 18.64 8.66
CA VAL A 116 9.85 17.24 8.44
C VAL A 116 11.08 16.34 8.42
N PHE A 117 12.13 16.73 7.69
CA PHE A 117 13.40 16.01 7.69
C PHE A 117 14.00 15.98 9.09
N THR A 118 14.03 17.12 9.78
CA THR A 118 14.59 17.23 11.13
C THR A 118 13.82 16.37 12.13
N ALA A 119 12.48 16.38 12.08
CA ALA A 119 11.65 15.54 12.93
C ALA A 119 11.86 14.04 12.65
N LEU A 120 12.00 13.65 11.38
CA LEU A 120 12.28 12.27 11.00
C LEU A 120 13.69 11.84 11.40
N HIS A 121 14.70 12.68 11.18
CA HIS A 121 16.08 12.44 11.55
C HIS A 121 16.21 12.26 13.08
N ASN A 122 15.50 13.08 13.86
CA ASN A 122 15.48 12.98 15.32
C ASN A 122 14.66 11.79 15.86
N ALA A 123 13.88 11.11 15.02
CA ALA A 123 13.17 9.89 15.41
C ALA A 123 14.12 8.68 15.55
N PHE A 124 15.36 8.79 15.05
CA PHE A 124 16.37 7.74 15.09
C PHE A 124 17.64 8.21 15.81
N ASP A 125 18.34 7.27 16.45
CA ASP A 125 19.65 7.55 17.05
C ASP A 125 20.76 7.27 16.03
N LEU A 126 21.16 8.31 15.31
CA LEU A 126 22.09 8.22 14.18
C LEU A 126 23.57 8.36 14.58
N ARG A 127 23.90 8.28 15.86
CA ARG A 127 25.27 8.55 16.37
C ARG A 127 26.28 7.46 16.05
N THR A 128 25.87 6.20 16.11
CA THR A 128 26.73 5.03 15.86
C THR A 128 25.94 3.92 15.17
N PRO A 129 26.58 3.00 14.44
CA PRO A 129 25.88 1.88 13.80
C PRO A 129 25.06 1.04 14.78
N ASP A 130 25.62 0.75 15.95
CA ASP A 130 24.93 -0.03 16.98
C ASP A 130 23.72 0.72 17.55
N ALA A 131 23.83 2.05 17.72
CA ALA A 131 22.71 2.90 18.14
C ALA A 131 21.61 3.02 17.07
N ILE A 132 21.99 3.06 15.79
CA ILE A 132 21.06 3.06 14.66
C ILE A 132 20.21 1.79 14.69
N VAL A 133 20.85 0.61 14.75
CA VAL A 133 20.16 -0.69 14.84
C VAL A 133 19.22 -0.70 16.06
N GLU A 134 19.70 -0.25 17.21
CA GLU A 134 18.93 -0.23 18.45
C GLU A 134 17.71 0.71 18.39
N SER A 135 17.83 1.82 17.64
CA SER A 135 16.77 2.82 17.54
C SER A 135 15.49 2.29 16.89
N PHE A 136 15.61 1.45 15.84
CA PHE A 136 14.48 0.93 15.07
C PHE A 136 14.19 -0.57 15.25
N ILE A 137 15.09 -1.38 15.83
CA ILE A 137 14.84 -2.82 16.10
C ILE A 137 14.33 -3.11 17.52
N ARG A 138 14.66 -2.26 18.49
CA ARG A 138 14.27 -2.52 19.89
C ARG A 138 12.76 -2.39 20.09
N GLY A 139 12.18 -3.38 20.78
CA GLY A 139 10.79 -3.33 21.26
C GLY A 139 9.75 -3.68 20.21
N LEU A 140 10.17 -4.14 19.03
CA LEU A 140 9.27 -4.48 17.94
C LEU A 140 8.35 -5.65 18.26
N VAL A 141 7.17 -5.63 17.63
CA VAL A 141 6.30 -6.78 17.46
C VAL A 141 6.06 -7.06 15.99
N SER A 142 5.52 -8.22 15.70
CA SER A 142 5.11 -8.58 14.35
C SER A 142 3.93 -7.72 13.90
N CYS A 143 3.95 -7.29 12.64
CA CYS A 143 2.86 -6.63 11.94
C CYS A 143 2.29 -7.60 10.90
N PRO A 144 1.21 -8.34 11.21
CA PRO A 144 0.53 -9.19 10.23
C PRO A 144 -0.06 -8.33 9.11
N ALA A 145 0.07 -8.78 7.86
CA ALA A 145 -0.53 -8.08 6.73
C ALA A 145 -2.07 -8.08 6.85
N ILE A 146 -2.70 -6.99 6.42
CA ILE A 146 -4.14 -6.89 6.21
C ILE A 146 -4.41 -7.07 4.72
N ALA A 147 -5.43 -7.85 4.35
CA ALA A 147 -5.79 -8.05 2.95
C ALA A 147 -6.21 -6.72 2.29
N SER A 148 -5.95 -6.60 0.98
CA SER A 148 -6.24 -5.39 0.20
C SER A 148 -7.72 -5.01 0.25
N ASP A 149 -8.63 -5.97 0.10
CA ASP A 149 -10.08 -5.72 0.11
C ASP A 149 -10.73 -5.93 1.50
N GLU A 150 -9.94 -6.08 2.56
CA GLU A 150 -10.44 -6.12 3.95
C GLU A 150 -10.62 -4.70 4.50
N LEU A 151 -11.87 -4.29 4.66
CA LEU A 151 -12.28 -2.97 5.16
C LEU A 151 -12.86 -3.02 6.59
N ASN A 152 -13.11 -4.22 7.11
CA ASN A 152 -13.62 -4.45 8.44
C ASN A 152 -12.49 -4.85 9.39
N ILE A 153 -12.07 -3.91 10.23
CA ILE A 153 -11.00 -4.15 11.20
C ILE A 153 -11.33 -5.26 12.21
N ASP A 154 -12.60 -5.53 12.49
CA ASP A 154 -12.99 -6.64 13.37
C ASP A 154 -12.69 -8.00 12.73
N SER A 155 -12.90 -8.14 11.42
CA SER A 155 -12.58 -9.35 10.66
C SER A 155 -11.07 -9.65 10.73
N PHE A 156 -10.25 -8.62 10.50
CA PHE A 156 -8.79 -8.72 10.70
C PHE A 156 -8.43 -9.17 12.13
N LEU A 157 -9.03 -8.56 13.16
CA LEU A 157 -8.74 -8.91 14.55
C LEU A 157 -9.12 -10.35 14.89
N ASP A 158 -10.22 -10.84 14.33
CA ASP A 158 -10.63 -12.24 14.45
C ASP A 158 -9.61 -13.16 13.75
N GLU A 159 -9.06 -12.79 12.59
CA GLU A 159 -8.03 -13.60 11.92
C GLU A 159 -6.71 -13.67 12.71
N VAL A 160 -6.31 -12.57 13.36
CA VAL A 160 -5.03 -12.47 14.08
C VAL A 160 -5.12 -12.70 15.58
N HIS A 161 -6.28 -13.14 16.10
CA HIS A 161 -6.60 -13.15 17.53
C HIS A 161 -5.53 -13.80 18.42
N ASP A 162 -4.86 -14.86 17.95
CA ASP A 162 -3.83 -15.60 18.70
C ASP A 162 -2.38 -15.14 18.41
N SER A 163 -2.20 -14.13 17.56
CA SER A 163 -0.87 -13.70 17.08
C SER A 163 -0.60 -12.20 17.18
N LEU A 164 -1.60 -11.39 17.54
CA LEU A 164 -1.41 -9.96 17.70
C LEU A 164 -0.43 -9.65 18.84
N GLY A 165 0.60 -8.85 18.54
CA GLY A 165 1.68 -8.57 19.50
C GLY A 165 2.71 -9.70 19.63
N ALA A 166 2.70 -10.69 18.75
CA ALA A 166 3.73 -11.72 18.66
C ALA A 166 5.13 -11.11 18.41
N PRO A 167 6.21 -11.83 18.75
CA PRO A 167 7.55 -11.38 18.42
C PRO A 167 7.77 -11.27 16.91
N VAL A 168 8.74 -10.45 16.52
CA VAL A 168 9.13 -10.19 15.12
C VAL A 168 9.35 -11.49 14.36
N LYS A 169 8.88 -11.54 13.11
CA LYS A 169 9.04 -12.68 12.20
C LYS A 169 9.92 -12.31 11.01
N TYR A 170 10.92 -13.13 10.75
CA TYR A 170 11.82 -12.96 9.60
C TYR A 170 11.06 -13.09 8.27
N ARG A 171 11.45 -12.28 7.27
CA ARG A 171 10.80 -12.09 5.95
C ARG A 171 9.38 -11.50 5.96
N GLN A 172 8.67 -11.52 7.08
CA GLN A 172 7.43 -10.75 7.22
C GLN A 172 7.74 -9.32 7.64
N ASP A 173 8.42 -9.16 8.77
CA ASP A 173 8.70 -7.87 9.40
C ASP A 173 10.08 -7.33 9.02
N VAL A 174 11.09 -8.20 8.99
CA VAL A 174 12.50 -7.84 8.84
C VAL A 174 13.22 -8.80 7.92
N ARG A 175 14.13 -8.28 7.11
CA ARG A 175 15.10 -9.06 6.33
C ARG A 175 16.50 -8.57 6.66
N VAL A 176 17.44 -9.51 6.77
CA VAL A 176 18.85 -9.25 7.03
C VAL A 176 19.63 -9.96 5.95
N VAL A 177 20.04 -9.20 4.94
CA VAL A 177 20.37 -9.72 3.60
C VAL A 177 21.60 -9.04 3.03
N ARG A 178 22.33 -9.79 2.21
CA ARG A 178 23.34 -9.24 1.30
C ARG A 178 23.27 -9.93 -0.05
N THR A 179 23.70 -9.25 -1.09
CA THR A 179 23.82 -9.83 -2.43
C THR A 179 25.29 -10.08 -2.73
N ARG A 180 25.64 -11.32 -3.12
CA ARG A 180 26.99 -11.67 -3.61
C ARG A 180 27.00 -11.74 -5.14
N ASP A 181 28.16 -11.45 -5.73
CA ASP A 181 28.53 -11.69 -7.13
C ASP A 181 27.44 -11.38 -8.17
N GLN A 182 27.49 -10.18 -8.75
CA GLN A 182 26.67 -9.86 -9.92
C GLN A 182 27.18 -10.65 -11.13
N THR A 183 26.45 -11.69 -11.54
CA THR A 183 26.65 -12.25 -12.88
C THR A 183 26.11 -11.26 -13.91
N SER A 184 26.75 -11.17 -15.08
CA SER A 184 26.33 -10.33 -16.21
C SER A 184 24.92 -10.67 -16.77
N THR A 185 24.24 -11.66 -16.18
CA THR A 185 22.93 -12.18 -16.59
C THR A 185 21.77 -11.78 -15.67
N GLY A 186 21.98 -10.89 -14.68
CA GLY A 186 20.90 -10.01 -14.22
C GLY A 186 20.15 -10.35 -12.93
N SER A 187 20.54 -11.38 -12.15
CA SER A 187 20.03 -11.53 -10.78
C SER A 187 21.15 -12.01 -9.84
N GLY A 188 21.68 -11.11 -9.01
CA GLY A 188 22.52 -11.51 -7.89
C GLY A 188 21.74 -12.40 -6.93
N VAL A 189 22.42 -13.31 -6.23
CA VAL A 189 21.79 -14.19 -5.25
C VAL A 189 21.79 -13.51 -3.89
N GLU A 190 20.59 -13.32 -3.31
CA GLU A 190 20.44 -12.81 -1.95
C GLU A 190 20.78 -13.91 -0.93
N GLU A 191 21.76 -13.62 -0.08
CA GLU A 191 22.08 -14.41 1.10
C GLU A 191 21.34 -13.83 2.31
N HIS A 192 20.62 -14.69 3.02
CA HIS A 192 19.88 -14.35 4.23
C HIS A 192 20.68 -14.74 5.47
N PHE A 193 20.72 -13.87 6.47
CA PHE A 193 21.43 -14.13 7.73
C PHE A 193 20.65 -15.09 8.65
N PHE A 194 19.33 -15.09 8.58
CA PHE A 194 18.44 -15.95 9.36
C PHE A 194 17.62 -16.87 8.46
N ASP A 195 17.13 -17.96 9.04
CA ASP A 195 16.24 -18.92 8.37
C ASP A 195 14.82 -18.36 8.17
N ASP A 196 14.16 -18.86 7.14
CA ASP A 196 12.80 -18.46 6.78
C ASP A 196 11.79 -18.76 7.90
N GLY A 197 10.94 -17.78 8.20
CA GLY A 197 9.89 -17.89 9.22
C GLY A 197 10.41 -17.87 10.66
N MET A 198 11.71 -17.67 10.88
CA MET A 198 12.29 -17.55 12.22
C MET A 198 11.61 -16.42 13.02
N VAL A 199 11.33 -16.69 14.30
CA VAL A 199 10.69 -15.76 15.24
C VAL A 199 11.68 -15.37 16.32
N PHE A 200 11.65 -14.10 16.76
CA PHE A 200 12.63 -13.54 17.68
C PHE A 200 12.01 -13.18 19.06
N PRO A 201 11.77 -14.16 19.96
CA PRO A 201 11.14 -13.93 21.26
C PRO A 201 12.03 -13.12 22.22
N ASP A 202 13.35 -13.29 22.15
CA ASP A 202 14.31 -12.46 22.87
C ASP A 202 14.73 -11.28 21.99
N GLY A 203 14.07 -10.14 22.18
CA GLY A 203 14.35 -8.92 21.44
C GLY A 203 15.75 -8.35 21.70
N THR A 204 16.37 -8.64 22.85
CA THR A 204 17.72 -8.15 23.15
C THR A 204 18.75 -8.96 22.37
N ALA A 205 18.64 -10.29 22.40
CA ALA A 205 19.48 -11.17 21.60
C ALA A 205 19.34 -10.87 20.10
N PHE A 206 18.11 -10.59 19.64
CA PHE A 206 17.86 -10.22 18.24
C PHE A 206 18.56 -8.91 17.83
N VAL A 207 18.51 -7.88 18.68
CA VAL A 207 19.25 -6.62 18.44
C VAL A 207 20.75 -6.89 18.30
N GLU A 208 21.34 -7.70 19.17
CA GLU A 208 22.77 -8.03 19.10
C GLU A 208 23.12 -8.83 17.85
N GLN A 209 22.28 -9.80 17.45
CA GLN A 209 22.45 -10.52 16.19
C GLN A 209 22.38 -9.60 14.97
N CYS A 210 21.49 -8.60 14.97
CA CYS A 210 21.43 -7.58 13.92
C CYS A 210 22.69 -6.70 13.88
N LYS A 211 23.22 -6.28 15.03
CA LYS A 211 24.48 -5.53 15.12
C LYS A 211 25.64 -6.36 14.54
N ASP A 212 25.70 -7.65 14.87
CA ASP A 212 26.70 -8.56 14.33
C ASP A 212 26.54 -8.76 12.82
N ALA A 213 25.31 -8.90 12.31
CA ALA A 213 25.06 -9.04 10.87
C ALA A 213 25.55 -7.81 10.08
N ILE A 214 25.30 -6.59 10.59
CA ILE A 214 25.81 -5.34 10.01
C ILE A 214 27.34 -5.34 9.95
N LYS A 215 28.02 -5.75 11.03
CA LYS A 215 29.49 -5.89 11.08
C LYS A 215 30.02 -6.92 10.07
N ASN A 216 29.19 -7.89 9.68
CA ASN A 216 29.51 -8.93 8.70
C ASN A 216 29.06 -8.60 7.26
N GLY A 217 28.69 -7.34 6.98
CA GLY A 217 28.37 -6.88 5.62
C GLY A 217 26.92 -7.12 5.18
N PHE A 218 26.02 -7.53 6.08
CA PHE A 218 24.59 -7.64 5.77
C PHE A 218 23.89 -6.30 5.93
N SER A 219 22.88 -6.05 5.11
CA SER A 219 21.95 -4.94 5.27
C SER A 219 20.71 -5.37 6.03
N ILE A 220 20.16 -4.48 6.85
CA ILE A 220 18.86 -4.68 7.51
C ILE A 220 17.79 -3.93 6.70
N ALA A 221 16.72 -4.62 6.33
CA ALA A 221 15.51 -4.05 5.75
C ALA A 221 14.34 -4.33 6.69
N LEU A 222 13.84 -3.29 7.36
CA LEU A 222 12.71 -3.37 8.28
C LEU A 222 11.46 -2.78 7.60
N ARG A 223 10.37 -3.54 7.61
CA ARG A 223 9.11 -3.20 6.97
C ARG A 223 8.10 -2.58 7.93
N GLY A 224 7.20 -1.78 7.37
CA GLY A 224 6.04 -1.24 8.07
C GLY A 224 6.41 -0.17 9.09
N MET A 225 7.30 0.76 8.74
CA MET A 225 7.75 1.84 9.62
C MET A 225 6.63 2.81 9.98
N GLU A 226 5.62 2.95 9.13
CA GLU A 226 4.35 3.64 9.38
C GLU A 226 3.53 2.99 10.51
N PHE A 227 3.80 1.73 10.85
CA PHE A 227 3.20 1.02 11.99
C PHE A 227 4.07 1.07 13.25
N ARG A 228 5.28 1.65 13.16
CA ARG A 228 6.33 1.61 14.20
C ARG A 228 6.80 3.00 14.64
N SER A 229 6.55 4.03 13.85
CA SER A 229 6.91 5.42 14.13
C SER A 229 5.78 6.37 13.77
N GLU A 230 5.30 7.14 14.73
CA GLU A 230 4.23 8.13 14.51
C GLU A 230 4.64 9.20 13.48
N LYS A 231 5.93 9.57 13.45
CA LYS A 231 6.46 10.53 12.48
C LYS A 231 6.41 9.97 11.05
N VAL A 232 6.79 8.71 10.88
CA VAL A 232 6.70 8.03 9.56
C VAL A 232 5.25 7.84 9.16
N ALA A 233 4.36 7.49 10.10
CA ALA A 233 2.94 7.36 9.85
C ALA A 233 2.30 8.67 9.35
N ALA A 234 2.66 9.80 9.96
CA ALA A 234 2.19 11.11 9.53
C ALA A 234 2.67 11.47 8.12
N ILE A 235 3.96 11.22 7.80
CA ILE A 235 4.52 11.43 6.46
C ILE A 235 3.81 10.54 5.43
N ALA A 236 3.65 9.25 5.72
CA ALA A 236 2.98 8.30 4.85
C ALA A 236 1.52 8.70 4.59
N SER A 237 0.79 9.09 5.64
CA SER A 237 -0.60 9.55 5.51
C SER A 237 -0.72 10.81 4.66
N ALA A 238 0.19 11.78 4.83
CA ALA A 238 0.20 13.00 4.02
C ALA A 238 0.50 12.72 2.54
N LEU A 239 1.42 11.80 2.25
CA LEU A 239 1.71 11.38 0.87
C LEU A 239 0.56 10.59 0.25
N ALA A 240 -0.09 9.70 1.01
CA ALA A 240 -1.29 8.99 0.55
C ALA A 240 -2.40 9.98 0.15
N ASP A 241 -2.59 11.03 0.95
CA ASP A 241 -3.51 12.14 0.66
C ASP A 241 -3.11 12.90 -0.61
N LEU A 242 -1.84 13.25 -0.75
CA LEU A 242 -1.31 13.97 -1.91
C LEU A 242 -1.57 13.23 -3.22
N PHE A 243 -1.41 11.90 -3.24
CA PHE A 243 -1.60 11.06 -4.43
C PHE A 243 -3.03 10.50 -4.58
N GLY A 244 -3.93 10.75 -3.64
CA GLY A 244 -5.29 10.20 -3.67
C GLY A 244 -5.35 8.68 -3.51
N GLN A 245 -4.36 8.10 -2.81
CA GLN A 245 -4.21 6.66 -2.61
C GLN A 245 -4.65 6.23 -1.19
N PRO A 246 -5.01 4.94 -0.98
CA PRO A 246 -5.50 4.46 0.31
C PRO A 246 -4.41 4.41 1.39
N SER A 247 -3.16 4.13 1.00
CA SER A 247 -2.02 4.01 1.91
C SER A 247 -0.70 4.35 1.21
N VAL A 248 0.30 4.63 2.03
CA VAL A 248 1.72 4.61 1.64
C VAL A 248 2.42 3.72 2.66
N GLY A 249 3.05 2.64 2.21
CA GLY A 249 3.89 1.79 3.06
C GLY A 249 5.26 2.45 3.29
N ALA A 250 5.97 2.07 4.34
CA ALA A 250 7.30 2.60 4.62
C ALA A 250 8.28 1.50 5.07
N ASN A 251 9.42 1.42 4.41
CA ASN A 251 10.50 0.49 4.76
C ASN A 251 11.78 1.26 5.05
N ILE A 252 12.52 0.87 6.09
CA ILE A 252 13.83 1.46 6.39
C ILE A 252 14.95 0.46 6.09
N TYR A 253 16.02 0.96 5.46
CA TYR A 253 17.15 0.16 5.02
C TYR A 253 18.44 0.70 5.59
N PHE A 254 19.15 -0.12 6.35
CA PHE A 254 20.46 0.21 6.91
C PHE A 254 21.52 -0.73 6.33
N SER A 255 22.53 -0.16 5.67
CA SER A 255 23.54 -0.92 4.93
C SER A 255 24.97 -0.51 5.31
N PRO A 256 25.88 -1.47 5.53
CA PRO A 256 27.29 -1.18 5.77
C PRO A 256 28.02 -0.66 4.51
N PRO A 257 29.20 -0.03 4.67
CA PRO A 257 30.02 0.44 3.56
C PRO A 257 30.33 -0.67 2.54
N GLY A 258 30.32 -0.33 1.24
CA GLY A 258 30.72 -1.25 0.17
C GLY A 258 29.81 -2.46 -0.04
N SER A 259 28.63 -2.47 0.59
CA SER A 259 27.67 -3.58 0.51
C SER A 259 26.55 -3.33 -0.50
N GLN A 260 25.97 -4.42 -1.00
CA GLN A 260 24.67 -4.45 -1.66
C GLN A 260 23.74 -5.33 -0.83
N GLY A 261 22.59 -4.79 -0.43
CA GLY A 261 21.58 -5.53 0.34
C GLY A 261 20.74 -6.41 -0.58
N LEU A 262 19.84 -5.79 -1.34
CA LEU A 262 18.90 -6.44 -2.25
C LEU A 262 19.51 -6.65 -3.63
N ALA A 263 19.13 -7.75 -4.27
CA ALA A 263 19.49 -8.02 -5.66
C ALA A 263 18.79 -7.02 -6.60
N ARG A 264 19.21 -7.00 -7.86
CA ARG A 264 18.54 -6.22 -8.90
C ARG A 264 17.08 -6.66 -9.04
N HIS A 265 16.14 -5.71 -8.97
CA HIS A 265 14.70 -5.98 -9.05
C HIS A 265 13.94 -4.77 -9.59
N TYR A 266 12.64 -4.93 -9.82
CA TYR A 266 11.70 -3.81 -9.94
C TYR A 266 10.60 -4.02 -8.90
N ASP A 267 9.92 -2.95 -8.52
CA ASP A 267 8.77 -2.99 -7.62
C ASP A 267 7.45 -2.94 -8.38
N ASP A 268 6.41 -3.50 -7.76
CA ASP A 268 5.01 -3.40 -8.20
C ASP A 268 4.29 -2.11 -7.74
N HIS A 269 4.99 -1.29 -6.96
CA HIS A 269 4.54 -0.01 -6.42
C HIS A 269 5.57 1.09 -6.74
N CYS A 270 5.13 2.35 -6.70
CA CYS A 270 6.06 3.47 -6.90
C CYS A 270 6.75 3.80 -5.58
N VAL A 271 8.03 4.17 -5.61
CA VAL A 271 8.77 4.46 -4.38
C VAL A 271 9.37 5.86 -4.36
N LEU A 272 9.30 6.51 -3.19
CA LEU A 272 10.08 7.70 -2.83
C LEU A 272 11.15 7.28 -1.82
N VAL A 273 12.41 7.27 -2.24
CA VAL A 273 13.58 7.00 -1.42
C VAL A 273 14.04 8.32 -0.80
N TRP A 274 14.11 8.39 0.52
CA TRP A 274 14.62 9.52 1.28
C TRP A 274 15.89 9.13 2.03
N GLN A 275 17.02 9.68 1.62
CA GLN A 275 18.31 9.38 2.23
C GLN A 275 18.46 10.10 3.58
N LEU A 276 18.63 9.35 4.66
CA LEU A 276 18.68 9.88 6.02
C LEU A 276 20.11 10.00 6.58
N LEU A 277 20.99 9.06 6.21
CA LEU A 277 22.38 9.02 6.64
C LEU A 277 23.27 8.51 5.52
N GLY A 278 24.44 9.12 5.36
CA GLY A 278 25.48 8.69 4.43
C GLY A 278 25.04 8.74 2.97
N ARG A 279 25.63 7.87 2.14
CA ARG A 279 25.49 7.91 0.68
C ARG A 279 25.14 6.55 0.08
N LYS A 280 24.27 6.55 -0.93
CA LYS A 280 23.86 5.34 -1.64
C LYS A 280 23.91 5.58 -3.15
N LYS A 281 24.61 4.70 -3.86
CA LYS A 281 24.68 4.68 -5.32
C LYS A 281 23.57 3.79 -5.88
N TRP A 282 22.65 4.40 -6.61
CA TRP A 282 21.54 3.75 -7.29
C TRP A 282 21.83 3.63 -8.78
N LYS A 283 21.53 2.47 -9.36
CA LYS A 283 21.53 2.26 -10.80
C LYS A 283 20.12 1.86 -11.21
N MET A 284 19.54 2.59 -12.15
CA MET A 284 18.16 2.39 -12.62
C MET A 284 18.16 2.22 -14.13
N TRP A 285 17.36 1.30 -14.63
CA TRP A 285 17.17 1.08 -16.06
C TRP A 285 15.80 1.60 -16.50
N PRO A 286 15.69 2.09 -17.76
CA PRO A 286 14.40 2.45 -18.32
C PRO A 286 13.43 1.26 -18.25
N ASN A 287 12.16 1.51 -17.94
CA ASN A 287 11.15 0.46 -18.05
C ASN A 287 10.96 0.11 -19.54
N THR A 288 11.41 -1.07 -19.92
CA THR A 288 11.28 -1.60 -21.29
C THR A 288 9.93 -2.26 -21.55
N LYS A 289 9.12 -2.49 -20.50
CA LYS A 289 7.75 -2.99 -20.63
C LYS A 289 6.80 -1.83 -20.87
N SER A 290 5.86 -2.01 -21.80
CA SER A 290 4.80 -1.05 -22.03
C SER A 290 3.76 -1.02 -20.91
N ILE A 291 3.64 -2.09 -20.12
CA ILE A 291 2.59 -2.29 -19.11
C ILE A 291 3.15 -2.15 -17.69
N LEU A 292 2.46 -1.39 -16.84
CA LEU A 292 2.79 -1.21 -15.43
C LEU A 292 2.44 -2.48 -14.64
N PRO A 293 3.30 -2.95 -13.71
CA PRO A 293 2.95 -4.04 -12.81
C PRO A 293 1.78 -3.62 -11.90
N ARG A 294 0.88 -4.55 -11.57
CA ARG A 294 -0.10 -4.33 -10.49
C ARG A 294 0.43 -4.84 -9.16
N LEU A 295 -0.06 -4.23 -8.08
CA LEU A 295 0.24 -4.66 -6.73
C LEU A 295 -0.09 -6.15 -6.55
N TYR A 296 0.87 -6.92 -6.02
CA TYR A 296 0.79 -8.36 -5.79
C TYR A 296 0.72 -9.26 -7.06
N GLU A 297 0.85 -8.71 -8.27
CA GLU A 297 1.06 -9.55 -9.46
C GLU A 297 2.44 -10.23 -9.40
N PRO A 298 2.57 -11.49 -9.83
CA PRO A 298 3.86 -12.17 -9.85
C PRO A 298 4.92 -11.41 -10.66
N PHE A 299 6.13 -11.30 -10.11
CA PHE A 299 7.26 -10.74 -10.83
C PHE A 299 7.65 -11.61 -12.03
N HIS A 300 7.92 -10.97 -13.16
CA HIS A 300 8.45 -11.65 -14.34
C HIS A 300 9.98 -11.62 -14.33
N SER A 301 10.61 -12.56 -15.05
CA SER A 301 12.07 -12.61 -15.18
C SER A 301 12.65 -11.28 -15.70
N LEU A 302 13.86 -10.96 -15.22
CA LEU A 302 14.66 -9.82 -15.66
C LEU A 302 15.48 -10.10 -16.93
N ASP A 303 15.46 -11.33 -17.43
CA ASP A 303 16.24 -11.76 -18.59
C ASP A 303 15.97 -10.87 -19.82
N GLY A 304 17.03 -10.28 -20.37
CA GLY A 304 16.95 -9.42 -21.56
C GLY A 304 16.36 -8.03 -21.33
N LEU A 305 15.92 -7.67 -20.11
CA LEU A 305 15.43 -6.32 -19.78
C LEU A 305 16.56 -5.34 -19.45
N VAL A 306 17.78 -5.85 -19.23
CA VAL A 306 18.89 -5.09 -18.65
C VAL A 306 20.15 -5.30 -19.48
N ASP A 307 20.67 -4.21 -20.04
CA ASP A 307 22.06 -4.12 -20.54
C ASP A 307 22.89 -3.39 -19.47
N ASP A 308 24.02 -3.96 -19.07
CA ASP A 308 24.89 -3.38 -18.06
C ASP A 308 25.41 -1.97 -18.44
N SER A 309 25.38 -1.63 -19.73
CA SER A 309 25.77 -0.31 -20.26
C SER A 309 24.65 0.76 -20.26
N GLY A 310 23.38 0.36 -20.06
CA GLY A 310 22.20 1.22 -20.30
C GLY A 310 21.55 1.88 -19.08
N GLY A 311 22.08 1.72 -17.87
CA GLY A 311 21.46 2.22 -16.63
C GLY A 311 21.91 3.63 -16.23
N ARG A 312 20.97 4.48 -15.80
CA ARG A 312 21.25 5.78 -15.17
C ARG A 312 21.78 5.54 -13.75
N VAL A 313 22.94 6.12 -13.45
CA VAL A 313 23.54 6.07 -12.12
C VAL A 313 23.29 7.38 -11.38
N GLU A 314 22.84 7.27 -10.15
CA GLU A 314 22.65 8.40 -9.23
C GLU A 314 23.29 8.08 -7.88
N VAL A 315 23.85 9.09 -7.23
CA VAL A 315 24.31 8.98 -5.85
C VAL A 315 23.43 9.91 -5.02
N LEU A 316 22.76 9.35 -4.03
CA LEU A 316 21.97 10.11 -3.06
C LEU A 316 22.84 10.46 -1.86
N HIS A 317 22.75 11.72 -1.46
CA HIS A 317 23.34 12.26 -0.23
C HIS A 317 22.24 12.53 0.80
N GLU A 318 22.62 12.75 2.05
CA GLU A 318 21.67 13.03 3.13
C GLU A 318 20.69 14.15 2.75
N GLY A 319 19.39 13.88 2.95
CA GLY A 319 18.30 14.77 2.62
C GLY A 319 17.79 14.66 1.17
N ASP A 320 18.55 14.06 0.25
CA ASP A 320 18.11 13.85 -1.12
C ASP A 320 16.91 12.89 -1.20
N ILE A 321 16.08 13.14 -2.21
CA ILE A 321 14.89 12.34 -2.50
C ILE A 321 14.97 11.83 -3.93
N MET A 322 14.67 10.54 -4.10
CA MET A 322 14.60 9.89 -5.40
C MET A 322 13.28 9.15 -5.57
N TYR A 323 12.58 9.44 -6.64
CA TYR A 323 11.37 8.75 -7.06
C TYR A 323 11.70 7.69 -8.11
N VAL A 324 11.24 6.46 -7.90
CA VAL A 324 11.32 5.36 -8.86
C VAL A 324 9.90 4.87 -9.17
N PRO A 325 9.43 4.99 -10.43
CA PRO A 325 8.12 4.46 -10.80
C PRO A 325 8.11 2.93 -10.82
N ARG A 326 6.96 2.31 -10.48
CA ARG A 326 6.78 0.85 -10.56
C ARG A 326 7.19 0.28 -11.92
N GLY A 327 7.80 -0.90 -11.91
CA GLY A 327 8.34 -1.55 -13.09
C GLY A 327 9.74 -1.09 -13.55
N HIS A 328 10.30 -0.02 -12.98
CA HIS A 328 11.69 0.35 -13.27
C HIS A 328 12.66 -0.56 -12.51
N VAL A 329 13.49 -1.28 -13.27
CA VAL A 329 14.53 -2.11 -12.70
C VAL A 329 15.58 -1.24 -12.04
N HIS A 330 16.01 -1.59 -10.83
CA HIS A 330 16.99 -0.85 -10.08
C HIS A 330 17.80 -1.74 -9.12
N GLU A 331 18.95 -1.21 -8.70
CA GLU A 331 19.80 -1.77 -7.65
C GLU A 331 20.51 -0.64 -6.90
N ALA A 332 20.91 -0.91 -5.65
CA ALA A 332 21.52 0.09 -4.78
C ALA A 332 22.73 -0.46 -4.01
N HIS A 333 23.83 0.28 -4.03
CA HIS A 333 25.08 -0.04 -3.33
C HIS A 333 25.44 1.07 -2.35
N THR A 334 25.89 0.71 -1.16
CA THR A 334 26.47 1.72 -0.26
C THR A 334 27.79 2.20 -0.85
N ASP A 335 27.86 3.49 -1.15
CA ASP A 335 29.02 4.11 -1.78
C ASP A 335 30.17 4.20 -0.78
N VAL A 336 31.41 4.01 -1.25
CA VAL A 336 32.62 4.21 -0.43
C VAL A 336 33.41 5.31 -1.11
N ASP A 337 33.57 6.46 -0.46
CA ASP A 337 34.32 7.56 -1.04
C ASP A 337 35.81 7.20 -1.12
N GLU A 338 36.31 6.97 -2.34
CA GLU A 338 37.72 6.61 -2.59
C GLU A 338 38.70 7.74 -2.18
N GLY A 339 38.20 8.95 -1.90
CA GLY A 339 39.00 10.10 -1.44
C GLY A 339 39.11 10.23 0.08
N GLU A 340 38.41 9.41 0.86
CA GLU A 340 38.47 9.44 2.32
C GLU A 340 39.53 8.47 2.86
N SER A 341 40.36 8.93 3.81
CA SER A 341 41.38 8.09 4.47
C SER A 341 40.78 6.77 5.00
N GLU A 342 41.54 5.67 5.01
CA GLU A 342 41.11 4.33 5.47
C GLU A 342 40.42 4.32 6.85
N VAL A 343 40.67 5.33 7.70
CA VAL A 343 40.02 5.52 9.00
C VAL A 343 38.54 5.91 8.88
N ASN A 344 38.16 6.70 7.86
CA ASN A 344 36.78 7.16 7.60
C ASN A 344 35.96 6.18 6.73
N VAL A 345 36.62 5.27 6.01
CA VAL A 345 35.92 4.21 5.26
C VAL A 345 35.07 3.32 6.19
N SER A 346 35.46 3.21 7.46
CA SER A 346 34.71 2.45 8.49
C SER A 346 33.42 3.14 8.98
N THR A 347 33.15 4.39 8.58
CA THR A 347 31.99 5.18 9.02
C THR A 347 30.94 5.44 7.94
N ASN A 348 31.15 4.98 6.70
CA ASN A 348 30.28 5.29 5.55
C ASN A 348 29.07 4.35 5.42
N TYR A 349 28.29 4.23 6.49
CA TYR A 349 27.02 3.51 6.46
C TYR A 349 25.97 4.31 5.67
N SER A 350 24.97 3.62 5.12
CA SER A 350 23.81 4.26 4.51
C SER A 350 22.53 3.88 5.23
N LEU A 351 21.72 4.88 5.56
CA LEU A 351 20.35 4.72 6.03
C LEU A 351 19.42 5.49 5.08
N HIS A 352 18.37 4.82 4.59
CA HIS A 352 17.29 5.50 3.88
C HIS A 352 15.92 4.93 4.26
N LEU A 353 14.91 5.79 4.16
CA LEU A 353 13.51 5.43 4.25
C LEU A 353 12.93 5.36 2.83
N THR A 354 12.26 4.28 2.50
CA THR A 354 11.54 4.11 1.23
C THR A 354 10.05 4.16 1.52
N LEU A 355 9.37 5.14 0.93
CA LEU A 355 7.92 5.33 1.00
C LEU A 355 7.29 4.76 -0.27
N ALA A 356 6.55 3.67 -0.10
CA ALA A 356 5.91 2.88 -1.15
C ALA A 356 4.48 3.37 -1.38
N ILE A 357 4.22 3.97 -2.53
CA ILE A 357 2.88 4.38 -2.96
C ILE A 357 2.25 3.19 -3.67
N GLU A 358 1.40 2.49 -2.91
CA GLU A 358 0.70 1.28 -3.34
C GLU A 358 -0.60 1.67 -4.06
N VAL A 359 -0.72 1.23 -5.31
CA VAL A 359 -1.91 1.50 -6.13
C VAL A 359 -2.79 0.25 -6.08
N GLU A 360 -3.73 0.21 -5.14
CA GLU A 360 -4.66 -0.91 -5.01
C GLU A 360 -5.66 -0.93 -6.18
N PRO A 361 -6.20 -2.09 -6.59
CA PRO A 361 -7.01 -2.23 -7.81
C PRO A 361 -8.17 -1.23 -8.00
N PRO A 362 -8.95 -0.84 -6.96
CA PRO A 362 -10.01 0.15 -7.12
C PRO A 362 -9.51 1.54 -7.52
N PHE A 363 -8.23 1.84 -7.23
CA PHE A 363 -7.63 3.17 -7.39
C PHE A 363 -6.72 3.28 -8.62
N GLU A 364 -6.72 2.26 -9.50
CA GLU A 364 -6.27 2.37 -10.90
C GLU A 364 -7.39 2.95 -11.78
N TRP A 365 -7.07 3.39 -12.99
CA TRP A 365 -8.05 3.82 -13.98
C TRP A 365 -9.05 2.72 -14.37
N GLU A 366 -8.62 1.46 -14.37
CA GLU A 366 -9.49 0.28 -14.48
C GLU A 366 -10.56 0.26 -13.38
N GLY A 367 -10.14 0.40 -12.11
CA GLY A 367 -11.03 0.48 -10.96
C GLY A 367 -12.03 1.64 -11.07
N PHE A 368 -11.54 2.83 -11.45
CA PHE A 368 -12.39 4.00 -11.67
C PHE A 368 -13.48 3.77 -12.71
N VAL A 369 -13.18 3.04 -13.79
CA VAL A 369 -14.16 2.72 -14.84
C VAL A 369 -15.17 1.67 -14.38
N HIS A 370 -14.74 0.69 -13.58
CA HIS A 370 -15.67 -0.25 -12.95
C HIS A 370 -16.65 0.47 -11.99
N ILE A 371 -16.16 1.46 -11.25
CA ILE A 371 -16.99 2.34 -10.43
C ILE A 371 -17.96 3.12 -11.32
N ALA A 372 -17.48 3.71 -12.41
CA ALA A 372 -18.35 4.42 -13.36
C ALA A 372 -19.45 3.53 -13.96
N LEU A 373 -19.13 2.26 -14.26
CA LEU A 373 -20.11 1.27 -14.74
C LEU A 373 -21.17 0.99 -13.67
N HIS A 374 -20.75 0.84 -12.42
CA HIS A 374 -21.65 0.68 -11.29
C HIS A 374 -22.56 1.90 -11.11
N CYS A 375 -22.01 3.12 -11.05
CA CYS A 375 -22.79 4.36 -10.90
C CYS A 375 -23.83 4.51 -12.02
N TRP A 376 -23.40 4.28 -13.27
CA TRP A 376 -24.30 4.38 -14.42
C TRP A 376 -25.43 3.35 -14.35
N LEU A 377 -25.14 2.12 -13.92
CA LEU A 377 -26.14 1.07 -13.76
C LEU A 377 -27.18 1.44 -12.68
N GLU A 378 -26.73 1.90 -11.50
CA GLU A 378 -27.62 2.34 -10.41
C GLU A 378 -28.48 3.55 -10.83
N GLU A 379 -27.95 4.49 -11.61
CA GLU A 379 -28.74 5.62 -12.13
C GLU A 379 -29.86 5.15 -13.07
N GLN A 380 -29.61 4.15 -13.93
CA GLN A 380 -30.65 3.57 -14.80
C GLN A 380 -31.77 2.91 -13.97
N GLU A 381 -31.51 2.50 -12.73
CA GLU A 381 -32.52 1.98 -11.81
C GLU A 381 -33.30 3.11 -11.11
N LEU A 382 -32.61 4.19 -10.69
CA LEU A 382 -33.22 5.31 -9.97
C LEU A 382 -34.17 6.17 -10.82
N VAL A 383 -33.90 6.32 -12.12
CA VAL A 383 -34.76 7.07 -13.04
C VAL A 383 -36.08 6.32 -13.36
N ARG A 384 -36.25 5.09 -12.85
CA ARG A 384 -37.44 4.27 -13.10
C ARG A 384 -38.65 4.75 -12.29
N SER A 385 -39.81 4.76 -12.96
CA SER A 385 -41.09 4.97 -12.29
C SER A 385 -41.56 3.68 -11.61
N PRO A 386 -41.98 3.70 -10.33
CA PRO A 386 -42.54 2.53 -9.66
C PRO A 386 -43.75 1.98 -10.45
N GLY A 387 -43.67 0.74 -10.94
CA GLY A 387 -44.76 0.05 -11.65
C GLY A 387 -44.63 -0.08 -13.17
N SER A 388 -43.49 0.31 -13.78
CA SER A 388 -43.18 0.05 -15.20
C SER A 388 -42.90 -1.45 -15.46
N VAL A 389 -43.37 -2.00 -16.58
CA VAL A 389 -42.98 -3.34 -17.04
C VAL A 389 -41.50 -3.30 -17.45
N GLN A 390 -40.68 -4.14 -16.83
CA GLN A 390 -39.25 -4.23 -17.14
C GLN A 390 -39.07 -4.80 -18.55
N SER A 391 -38.28 -4.12 -19.37
CA SER A 391 -37.89 -4.67 -20.66
C SER A 391 -36.91 -5.83 -20.46
N LYS A 392 -36.90 -6.79 -21.39
CA LYS A 392 -35.98 -7.93 -21.35
C LYS A 392 -34.50 -7.51 -21.24
N LEU A 393 -34.13 -6.37 -21.85
CA LEU A 393 -32.78 -5.81 -21.78
C LEU A 393 -32.43 -5.29 -20.37
N GLU A 394 -33.41 -4.74 -19.66
CA GLU A 394 -33.25 -4.25 -18.29
C GLU A 394 -33.15 -5.39 -17.28
N GLU A 395 -33.86 -6.51 -17.48
CA GLU A 395 -33.69 -7.71 -16.64
C GLU A 395 -32.28 -8.32 -16.79
N GLN A 396 -31.68 -8.17 -17.97
CA GLN A 396 -30.36 -8.72 -18.31
C GLN A 396 -29.20 -7.76 -17.99
N ALA A 397 -29.48 -6.51 -17.64
CA ALA A 397 -28.48 -5.47 -17.44
C ALA A 397 -27.38 -5.85 -16.43
N PRO A 398 -27.66 -6.46 -15.26
CA PRO A 398 -26.61 -6.88 -14.33
C PRO A 398 -25.67 -7.95 -14.93
N LEU A 399 -26.20 -8.88 -15.72
CA LEU A 399 -25.40 -9.91 -16.40
C LEU A 399 -24.51 -9.29 -17.50
N PHE A 400 -25.03 -8.31 -18.25
CA PHE A 400 -24.21 -7.55 -19.19
C PHE A 400 -23.17 -6.67 -18.51
N ALA A 401 -23.46 -6.09 -17.35
CA ALA A 401 -22.48 -5.38 -16.53
C ALA A 401 -21.37 -6.33 -16.10
N LEU A 402 -21.69 -7.52 -15.60
CA LEU A 402 -20.71 -8.55 -15.23
C LEU A 402 -19.79 -8.91 -16.40
N LEU A 403 -20.36 -9.14 -17.58
CA LEU A 403 -19.59 -9.39 -18.80
C LEU A 403 -18.71 -8.19 -19.19
N LEU A 404 -19.20 -6.97 -19.00
CA LEU A 404 -18.45 -5.75 -19.29
C LEU A 404 -17.31 -5.52 -18.30
N HIS A 405 -17.47 -5.87 -17.01
CA HIS A 405 -16.36 -5.90 -16.05
C HIS A 405 -15.23 -6.81 -16.55
N VAL A 406 -15.55 -8.04 -16.98
CA VAL A 406 -14.56 -8.96 -17.56
C VAL A 406 -13.90 -8.40 -18.83
N ALA A 407 -14.69 -7.76 -19.70
CA ALA A 407 -14.18 -7.12 -20.91
C ALA A 407 -13.24 -5.93 -20.61
N ILE A 408 -13.53 -5.12 -19.59
CA ILE A 408 -12.66 -4.02 -19.16
C ILE A 408 -11.34 -4.57 -18.60
N ARG A 409 -11.40 -5.62 -17.77
CA ARG A 409 -10.20 -6.31 -17.27
C ARG A 409 -9.31 -6.81 -18.40
N LEU A 410 -9.88 -7.50 -19.40
CA LEU A 410 -9.12 -7.95 -20.56
C LEU A 410 -8.46 -6.82 -21.36
N LEU A 411 -9.11 -5.66 -21.43
CA LEU A 411 -8.55 -4.49 -22.10
C LEU A 411 -7.36 -3.92 -21.31
N SER A 412 -7.48 -3.85 -19.99
CA SER A 412 -6.46 -3.31 -19.08
C SER A 412 -5.15 -4.12 -19.06
N ASP A 413 -5.18 -5.40 -19.43
CA ASP A 413 -3.97 -6.22 -19.54
C ASP A 413 -3.06 -5.82 -20.70
N ASN A 414 -3.59 -5.04 -21.65
CA ASN A 414 -2.85 -4.58 -22.83
C ASN A 414 -2.81 -3.05 -22.95
N ASP A 415 -3.52 -2.32 -22.10
CA ASP A 415 -3.56 -0.85 -22.11
C ASP A 415 -2.92 -0.28 -20.85
N PRO A 416 -1.74 0.35 -20.95
CA PRO A 416 -1.07 0.93 -19.78
C PRO A 416 -1.84 2.07 -19.13
N THR A 417 -2.73 2.73 -19.87
CA THR A 417 -3.54 3.84 -19.35
C THR A 417 -4.49 3.35 -18.27
N LEU A 418 -5.11 2.19 -18.49
CA LEU A 418 -6.03 1.56 -17.53
C LEU A 418 -5.32 1.10 -16.25
N ARG A 419 -4.03 0.73 -16.34
CA ARG A 419 -3.24 0.34 -15.18
C ARG A 419 -2.70 1.51 -14.37
N LYS A 420 -2.64 2.74 -14.93
CA LYS A 420 -2.15 3.91 -14.20
C LYS A 420 -3.01 4.21 -12.98
N ALA A 421 -2.38 4.75 -11.94
CA ALA A 421 -3.08 5.26 -10.76
C ALA A 421 -4.04 6.37 -11.16
N CYS A 422 -5.26 6.29 -10.64
CA CYS A 422 -6.30 7.28 -10.80
C CYS A 422 -6.08 8.38 -9.76
N MET A 423 -5.75 9.60 -10.20
CA MET A 423 -5.44 10.74 -9.32
C MET A 423 -6.63 11.67 -9.10
N VAL A 424 -7.86 11.19 -9.32
CA VAL A 424 -9.08 12.02 -9.20
C VAL A 424 -9.31 12.55 -7.79
N ALA A 425 -8.89 11.80 -6.76
CA ALA A 425 -8.99 12.18 -5.35
C ALA A 425 -7.67 12.75 -4.78
N ALA A 426 -6.71 13.11 -5.64
CA ALA A 426 -5.44 13.69 -5.21
C ALA A 426 -5.64 15.08 -4.59
N LYS A 427 -5.18 15.27 -3.35
CA LYS A 427 -5.25 16.57 -2.64
C LYS A 427 -4.03 17.43 -2.97
N LEU A 428 -3.99 17.96 -4.20
CA LEU A 428 -2.98 18.94 -4.57
C LEU A 428 -3.39 20.34 -4.07
N PRO A 429 -2.42 21.19 -3.70
CA PRO A 429 -2.71 22.59 -3.41
C PRO A 429 -3.41 23.23 -4.61
N SER A 430 -4.61 23.77 -4.40
CA SER A 430 -5.32 24.50 -5.46
C SER A 430 -4.86 25.94 -5.45
N SER A 431 -4.35 26.43 -6.58
CA SER A 431 -4.18 27.87 -6.79
C SER A 431 -5.51 28.56 -6.47
N GLU A 432 -5.49 29.74 -5.83
CA GLU A 432 -6.68 30.53 -5.47
C GLU A 432 -7.59 30.93 -6.67
N THR A 433 -7.30 30.45 -7.89
CA THR A 433 -8.06 30.74 -9.09
C THR A 433 -9.20 29.74 -9.28
N SER A 434 -10.35 30.24 -9.74
CA SER A 434 -11.59 29.48 -9.96
C SER A 434 -11.54 28.51 -11.17
N HIS A 435 -10.35 28.18 -11.68
CA HIS A 435 -10.17 27.32 -12.85
C HIS A 435 -9.65 25.94 -12.43
N PRO A 436 -10.16 24.85 -13.06
CA PRO A 436 -9.64 23.50 -12.80
C PRO A 436 -8.15 23.43 -13.10
N SER A 437 -7.38 22.77 -12.24
CA SER A 437 -5.95 22.57 -12.46
C SER A 437 -5.68 21.81 -13.76
N SER A 438 -4.47 21.92 -14.32
CA SER A 438 -4.10 21.18 -15.53
C SER A 438 -4.24 19.69 -15.31
N LEU A 439 -3.94 19.23 -14.10
CA LEU A 439 -4.17 17.83 -13.71
C LEU A 439 -5.64 17.42 -13.75
N GLN A 440 -6.56 18.21 -13.19
CA GLN A 440 -8.00 17.87 -13.20
C GLN A 440 -8.53 17.74 -14.64
N ASN A 441 -8.13 18.64 -15.54
CA ASN A 441 -8.48 18.56 -16.95
C ASN A 441 -7.87 17.32 -17.62
N SER A 442 -6.64 16.95 -17.24
CA SER A 442 -5.99 15.72 -17.68
C SER A 442 -6.77 14.48 -17.22
N GLN A 443 -7.24 14.42 -15.96
CA GLN A 443 -8.01 13.26 -15.47
C GLN A 443 -9.32 13.08 -16.26
N ARG A 444 -10.08 14.16 -16.49
CA ARG A 444 -11.31 14.12 -17.32
C ARG A 444 -11.04 13.65 -18.75
N SER A 445 -9.94 14.11 -19.33
CA SER A 445 -9.52 13.72 -20.68
C SER A 445 -9.14 12.25 -20.75
N THR A 446 -8.41 11.74 -19.75
CA THR A 446 -8.06 10.32 -19.64
C THR A 446 -9.31 9.44 -19.54
N PHE A 447 -10.28 9.82 -18.70
CA PHE A 447 -11.55 9.09 -18.58
C PHE A 447 -12.30 8.99 -19.92
N ALA A 448 -12.45 10.12 -20.63
CA ALA A 448 -13.12 10.16 -21.93
C ALA A 448 -12.42 9.27 -22.97
N GLU A 449 -11.08 9.27 -22.99
CA GLU A 449 -10.29 8.43 -23.89
C GLU A 449 -10.45 6.94 -23.54
N ILE A 450 -10.50 6.58 -22.26
CA ILE A 450 -10.73 5.20 -21.84
C ILE A 450 -12.12 4.72 -22.27
N LEU A 451 -13.18 5.51 -22.08
CA LEU A 451 -14.53 5.15 -22.55
C LEU A 451 -14.58 4.95 -24.06
N ASN A 452 -13.87 5.78 -24.83
CA ASN A 452 -13.75 5.62 -26.28
C ASN A 452 -13.06 4.30 -26.66
N ARG A 453 -11.99 3.91 -25.94
CA ARG A 453 -11.31 2.62 -26.14
C ARG A 453 -12.20 1.43 -25.81
N ILE A 454 -12.95 1.49 -24.71
CA ILE A 454 -13.92 0.45 -24.33
C ILE A 454 -15.03 0.33 -25.39
N GLY A 455 -15.55 1.46 -25.89
CA GLY A 455 -16.54 1.48 -26.95
C GLY A 455 -16.03 0.76 -28.22
N ARG A 456 -14.76 0.94 -28.57
CA ARG A 456 -14.11 0.34 -29.75
C ARG A 456 -13.58 -1.08 -29.53
N SER A 457 -13.47 -1.56 -28.30
CA SER A 457 -12.89 -2.87 -28.00
C SER A 457 -13.77 -4.02 -28.52
N ASN A 458 -13.13 -5.06 -29.04
CA ASN A 458 -13.79 -6.26 -29.58
C ASN A 458 -13.33 -7.53 -28.85
N ASN A 459 -13.50 -7.56 -27.54
CA ASN A 459 -13.04 -8.64 -26.65
C ASN A 459 -14.16 -9.54 -26.10
N LEU A 460 -15.40 -9.38 -26.58
CA LEU A 460 -16.56 -10.21 -26.18
C LEU A 460 -16.28 -11.71 -26.28
N LYS A 461 -15.68 -12.16 -27.40
CA LYS A 461 -15.40 -13.58 -27.62
C LYS A 461 -14.42 -14.14 -26.59
N GLU A 462 -13.38 -13.35 -26.25
CA GLU A 462 -12.38 -13.77 -25.27
C GLU A 462 -12.95 -13.74 -23.85
N ALA A 463 -13.75 -12.72 -23.53
CA ALA A 463 -14.46 -12.63 -22.25
C ALA A 463 -15.36 -13.85 -22.02
N LEU A 464 -16.19 -14.22 -23.01
CA LEU A 464 -17.05 -15.40 -22.93
C LEU A 464 -16.24 -16.69 -22.80
N ARG A 465 -15.09 -16.80 -23.47
CA ARG A 465 -14.21 -17.98 -23.38
C ARG A 465 -13.63 -18.15 -21.98
N LEU A 466 -13.18 -17.06 -21.35
CA LEU A 466 -12.69 -17.10 -19.97
C LEU A 466 -13.79 -17.53 -19.00
N ILE A 467 -14.99 -16.99 -19.17
CA ILE A 467 -16.16 -17.34 -18.36
C ILE A 467 -16.53 -18.81 -18.55
N GLU A 468 -16.58 -19.30 -19.79
CA GLU A 468 -16.86 -20.70 -20.11
C GLU A 468 -15.85 -21.66 -19.45
N LEU A 469 -14.57 -21.31 -19.46
CA LEU A 469 -13.51 -22.10 -18.83
C LEU A 469 -13.72 -22.19 -17.30
N ALA A 470 -13.91 -21.06 -16.65
CA ALA A 470 -14.11 -20.98 -15.20
C ALA A 470 -15.36 -21.73 -14.73
N VAL A 471 -16.48 -21.56 -15.43
CA VAL A 471 -17.75 -22.27 -15.13
C VAL A 471 -17.57 -23.79 -15.29
N LYS A 472 -16.93 -24.22 -16.38
CA LYS A 472 -16.67 -25.65 -16.64
C LYS A 472 -15.77 -26.28 -15.57
N GLU A 473 -14.77 -25.55 -15.11
CA GLU A 473 -13.83 -26.00 -14.09
C GLU A 473 -14.35 -25.82 -12.66
N ARG A 474 -15.51 -25.15 -12.48
CA ARG A 474 -16.04 -24.74 -11.17
C ARG A 474 -14.99 -23.95 -10.36
N ASN A 475 -14.27 -23.07 -11.05
CA ASN A 475 -13.14 -22.33 -10.51
C ASN A 475 -13.35 -20.83 -10.69
N GLU A 476 -13.54 -20.11 -9.58
CA GLU A 476 -13.76 -18.65 -9.57
C GLU A 476 -12.49 -17.82 -9.32
N GLU A 477 -11.36 -18.47 -9.03
CA GLU A 477 -10.06 -17.80 -8.82
C GLU A 477 -9.74 -16.73 -9.88
N PRO A 478 -9.97 -16.96 -11.20
CA PRO A 478 -9.70 -15.94 -12.22
C PRO A 478 -10.53 -14.66 -12.11
N PHE A 479 -11.58 -14.65 -11.29
CA PHE A 479 -12.49 -13.51 -11.09
C PHE A 479 -12.37 -12.88 -9.70
N GLN A 480 -11.54 -13.39 -8.80
CA GLN A 480 -11.36 -12.81 -7.45
C GLN A 480 -10.89 -11.34 -7.49
N TRP A 481 -10.26 -10.90 -8.58
CA TRP A 481 -9.86 -9.49 -8.77
C TRP A 481 -11.03 -8.51 -8.68
N MET A 482 -12.28 -8.94 -8.92
CA MET A 482 -13.47 -8.08 -8.88
C MET A 482 -14.20 -8.11 -7.54
N SER A 483 -13.69 -8.86 -6.55
CA SER A 483 -14.35 -9.07 -5.25
C SER A 483 -14.56 -7.75 -4.49
N TRP A 484 -13.69 -6.76 -4.67
CA TRP A 484 -13.78 -5.44 -4.05
C TRP A 484 -15.02 -4.65 -4.49
N LEU A 485 -15.65 -4.99 -5.63
CA LEU A 485 -16.88 -4.36 -6.10
C LEU A 485 -18.05 -4.55 -5.10
N ARG A 486 -17.96 -5.54 -4.20
CA ARG A 486 -18.93 -5.74 -3.11
C ARG A 486 -19.06 -4.54 -2.16
N HIS A 487 -18.03 -3.69 -2.12
CA HIS A 487 -17.97 -2.52 -1.24
C HIS A 487 -18.68 -1.30 -1.82
N LEU A 488 -19.07 -1.35 -3.11
CA LEU A 488 -19.86 -0.29 -3.73
C LEU A 488 -21.33 -0.35 -3.25
N PRO A 489 -21.99 0.79 -3.07
CA PRO A 489 -23.34 0.83 -2.52
C PRO A 489 -24.34 0.20 -3.50
N GLN A 490 -25.07 -0.81 -3.05
CA GLN A 490 -26.14 -1.44 -3.84
C GLN A 490 -27.49 -1.05 -3.24
N GLN A 491 -28.33 -0.32 -3.97
CA GLN A 491 -29.65 0.09 -3.47
C GLN A 491 -30.56 -1.13 -3.25
N GLN A 492 -31.31 -1.15 -2.14
CA GLN A 492 -32.31 -2.19 -1.88
C GLN A 492 -33.60 -1.86 -2.63
N HIS A 493 -33.77 -2.44 -3.81
CA HIS A 493 -35.03 -2.39 -4.56
C HIS A 493 -35.67 -3.77 -4.68
N ASP A 494 -36.96 -3.84 -4.39
CA ASP A 494 -37.76 -5.06 -4.45
C ASP A 494 -37.80 -5.56 -5.91
N GLY A 495 -37.25 -6.75 -6.16
CA GLY A 495 -37.21 -7.37 -7.49
C GLY A 495 -35.94 -7.14 -8.34
N CYS A 496 -34.98 -6.33 -7.90
CA CYS A 496 -33.72 -6.13 -8.65
C CYS A 496 -32.70 -7.25 -8.37
N ARG A 497 -32.09 -7.80 -9.42
CA ARG A 497 -31.08 -8.85 -9.31
C ARG A 497 -29.75 -8.27 -8.82
N ARG A 498 -29.37 -8.62 -7.60
CA ARG A 498 -28.08 -8.28 -7.00
C ARG A 498 -27.02 -9.33 -7.36
N ILE A 499 -25.86 -8.89 -7.84
CA ILE A 499 -24.68 -9.75 -7.99
C ILE A 499 -23.90 -9.73 -6.68
N ASP A 500 -23.68 -10.90 -6.12
CA ASP A 500 -22.71 -11.08 -5.04
C ASP A 500 -21.32 -11.21 -5.68
N PHE A 501 -20.47 -10.21 -5.47
CA PHE A 501 -19.11 -10.24 -6.03
C PHE A 501 -18.16 -11.15 -5.24
N CYS A 502 -18.63 -11.76 -4.14
CA CYS A 502 -17.93 -12.84 -3.45
C CYS A 502 -18.20 -14.23 -4.05
N ASP A 503 -19.31 -14.40 -4.80
CA ASP A 503 -19.69 -15.66 -5.47
C ASP A 503 -20.34 -15.33 -6.82
N VAL A 504 -19.52 -15.32 -7.87
CA VAL A 504 -19.95 -14.92 -9.22
C VAL A 504 -20.27 -16.12 -10.12
N LEU A 505 -20.04 -17.36 -9.68
CA LEU A 505 -20.19 -18.54 -10.55
C LEU A 505 -21.63 -18.72 -11.04
N GLY A 506 -22.62 -18.57 -10.16
CA GLY A 506 -24.04 -18.66 -10.54
C GLY A 506 -24.43 -17.62 -11.60
N PRO A 507 -24.19 -16.31 -11.38
CA PRO A 507 -24.40 -15.28 -12.40
C PRO A 507 -23.65 -15.55 -13.72
N LEU A 508 -22.43 -16.08 -13.68
CA LEU A 508 -21.66 -16.43 -14.88
C LEU A 508 -22.28 -17.60 -15.66
N GLU A 509 -22.81 -18.62 -14.97
CA GLU A 509 -23.55 -19.73 -15.61
C GLU A 509 -24.78 -19.22 -16.35
N GLU A 510 -25.57 -18.37 -15.70
CA GLU A 510 -26.78 -17.81 -16.30
C GLU A 510 -26.47 -16.90 -17.50
N LEU A 511 -25.36 -16.16 -17.45
CA LEU A 511 -24.86 -15.40 -18.59
C LEU A 511 -24.55 -16.34 -19.78
N LEU A 512 -23.87 -17.47 -19.54
CA LEU A 512 -23.58 -18.44 -20.62
C LEU A 512 -24.84 -19.08 -21.19
N ASP A 513 -25.83 -19.40 -20.35
CA ASP A 513 -27.11 -19.95 -20.79
C ASP A 513 -27.87 -18.96 -21.68
N MET A 514 -27.81 -17.66 -21.35
CA MET A 514 -28.36 -16.60 -22.18
C MET A 514 -27.73 -16.56 -23.57
N PHE A 515 -26.40 -16.58 -23.65
CA PHE A 515 -25.66 -16.58 -24.92
C PHE A 515 -25.79 -17.89 -25.70
N SER A 516 -26.04 -19.00 -25.01
CA SER A 516 -26.29 -20.31 -25.63
C SER A 516 -27.69 -20.40 -26.26
N SER A 517 -28.66 -19.68 -25.69
CA SER A 517 -30.05 -19.67 -26.16
C SER A 517 -30.25 -18.88 -27.46
N ASP A 518 -29.67 -17.67 -27.55
CA ASP A 518 -29.72 -16.82 -28.76
C ASP A 518 -28.48 -15.93 -28.83
N ARG A 519 -27.40 -16.48 -29.40
CA ARG A 519 -26.08 -15.84 -29.44
C ARG A 519 -26.08 -14.51 -30.19
N GLU A 520 -26.78 -14.44 -31.33
CA GLU A 520 -26.79 -13.25 -32.17
C GLU A 520 -27.49 -12.09 -31.46
N ARG A 521 -28.67 -12.35 -30.89
CA ARG A 521 -29.41 -11.34 -30.13
C ARG A 521 -28.66 -10.90 -28.88
N ALA A 522 -28.18 -11.84 -28.06
CA ALA A 522 -27.44 -11.51 -26.84
C ALA A 522 -26.17 -10.69 -27.12
N SER A 523 -25.48 -10.97 -28.24
CA SER A 523 -24.31 -10.19 -28.66
C SER A 523 -24.69 -8.78 -29.11
N ALA A 524 -25.81 -8.61 -29.82
CA ALA A 524 -26.31 -7.30 -30.22
C ALA A 524 -26.78 -6.47 -29.03
N ASP A 525 -27.51 -7.08 -28.10
CA ASP A 525 -28.00 -6.47 -26.86
C ASP A 525 -26.82 -6.03 -25.97
N PHE A 526 -25.79 -6.88 -25.83
CA PHE A 526 -24.56 -6.52 -25.12
C PHE A 526 -23.82 -5.35 -25.79
N ALA A 527 -23.77 -5.32 -27.13
CA ALA A 527 -23.13 -4.22 -27.87
C ALA A 527 -23.87 -2.89 -27.66
N ASP A 528 -25.21 -2.90 -27.65
CA ASP A 528 -26.02 -1.73 -27.31
C ASP A 528 -25.78 -1.27 -25.86
N PHE A 529 -25.81 -2.21 -24.91
CA PHE A 529 -25.53 -1.94 -23.50
C PHE A 529 -24.16 -1.27 -23.32
N LYS A 530 -23.10 -1.84 -23.92
CA LYS A 530 -21.75 -1.28 -23.89
C LYS A 530 -21.69 0.12 -24.50
N SER A 531 -22.36 0.34 -25.63
CA SER A 531 -22.42 1.63 -26.32
C SER A 531 -23.11 2.70 -25.47
N ARG A 532 -24.23 2.34 -24.81
CA ARG A 532 -24.94 3.24 -23.89
C ARG A 532 -24.10 3.61 -22.69
N PHE A 533 -23.39 2.65 -22.08
CA PHE A 533 -22.44 2.94 -21.01
C PHE A 533 -21.37 3.94 -21.46
N CYS A 534 -20.67 3.66 -22.57
CA CYS A 534 -19.56 4.50 -23.04
C CYS A 534 -20.00 5.93 -23.42
N SER A 535 -21.26 6.13 -23.80
CA SER A 535 -21.80 7.43 -24.20
C SER A 535 -22.49 8.21 -23.08
N ARG A 536 -22.87 7.55 -21.98
CA ARG A 536 -23.69 8.16 -20.91
C ARG A 536 -23.06 8.10 -19.53
N ALA A 537 -21.96 7.36 -19.32
CA ALA A 537 -21.26 7.35 -18.04
C ALA A 537 -20.77 8.76 -17.67
N VAL A 538 -21.08 9.18 -16.45
CA VAL A 538 -20.79 10.53 -15.94
C VAL A 538 -19.55 10.48 -15.04
N TYR A 539 -18.52 11.27 -15.41
CA TYR A 539 -17.26 11.37 -14.67
C TYR A 539 -17.47 11.79 -13.20
N ASP A 540 -18.31 12.80 -12.97
CA ASP A 540 -18.52 13.38 -11.64
C ASP A 540 -19.27 12.44 -10.68
N ASP A 541 -20.07 11.51 -11.21
CA ASP A 541 -20.74 10.49 -10.40
C ASP A 541 -19.73 9.43 -9.94
N ALA A 542 -18.86 8.99 -10.85
CA ALA A 542 -17.77 8.07 -10.54
C ALA A 542 -16.77 8.68 -9.54
N CYS A 543 -16.47 9.98 -9.62
CA CYS A 543 -15.63 10.67 -8.63
C CYS A 543 -16.20 10.59 -7.22
N ARG A 544 -17.50 10.83 -7.03
CA ARG A 544 -18.12 10.78 -5.69
C ARG A 544 -18.03 9.39 -5.08
N GLU A 545 -18.35 8.36 -5.85
CA GLU A 545 -18.27 6.97 -5.36
C GLU A 545 -16.83 6.51 -5.15
N PHE A 546 -15.89 6.94 -6.00
CA PHE A 546 -14.46 6.70 -5.81
C PHE A 546 -13.94 7.31 -4.50
N GLU A 547 -14.29 8.57 -4.21
CA GLU A 547 -13.92 9.22 -2.96
C GLU A 547 -14.55 8.54 -1.74
N ALA A 548 -15.82 8.13 -1.84
CA ALA A 548 -16.49 7.39 -0.78
C ALA A 548 -15.80 6.05 -0.49
N LEU A 549 -15.44 5.29 -1.53
CA LEU A 549 -14.69 4.05 -1.40
C LEU A 549 -13.29 4.29 -0.81
N LEU A 550 -12.59 5.33 -1.25
CA LEU A 550 -11.29 5.72 -0.72
C LEU A 550 -11.35 6.01 0.79
N VAL A 551 -12.40 6.66 1.27
CA VAL A 551 -12.63 6.90 2.71
C VAL A 551 -12.78 5.59 3.48
N LEU A 552 -13.48 4.59 2.93
CA LEU A 552 -13.61 3.28 3.58
C LEU A 552 -12.26 2.58 3.73
N TYR A 553 -11.47 2.52 2.64
CA TYR A 553 -10.11 1.97 2.65
C TYR A 553 -9.22 2.69 3.67
N ARG A 554 -9.16 4.02 3.60
CA ARG A 554 -8.34 4.83 4.51
C ARG A 554 -8.75 4.66 5.97
N THR A 555 -10.04 4.52 6.25
CA THR A 555 -10.53 4.29 7.61
C THR A 555 -10.00 2.97 8.17
N ALA A 556 -10.08 1.88 7.39
CA ALA A 556 -9.56 0.58 7.79
C ALA A 556 -8.04 0.61 8.01
N ARG A 557 -7.28 1.17 7.05
CA ARG A 557 -5.81 1.28 7.13
C ARG A 557 -5.35 2.16 8.29
N THR A 558 -6.03 3.29 8.53
CA THR A 558 -5.72 4.20 9.64
C THR A 558 -5.95 3.52 10.99
N ARG A 559 -7.07 2.80 11.13
CA ARG A 559 -7.34 2.01 12.34
C ARG A 559 -6.28 0.96 12.59
N TYR A 560 -5.91 0.21 11.55
CA TYR A 560 -4.82 -0.75 11.61
C TYR A 560 -3.51 -0.09 12.07
N ALA A 561 -3.11 0.99 11.40
CA ALA A 561 -1.85 1.68 11.70
C ALA A 561 -1.80 2.21 13.13
N LYS A 562 -2.87 2.86 13.60
CA LYS A 562 -2.98 3.36 14.98
C LYS A 562 -2.91 2.24 16.02
N GLY A 563 -3.64 1.15 15.79
CA GLY A 563 -3.59 -0.01 16.66
C GLY A 563 -2.18 -0.63 16.73
N MET A 564 -1.49 -0.74 15.59
CA MET A 564 -0.11 -1.24 15.55
C MET A 564 0.91 -0.29 16.18
N LEU A 565 0.77 1.02 15.98
CA LEU A 565 1.62 2.02 16.63
C LEU A 565 1.55 1.93 18.15
N ALA A 566 0.34 1.72 18.70
CA ALA A 566 0.16 1.54 20.14
C ALA A 566 0.87 0.29 20.69
N LEU A 567 1.02 -0.77 19.88
CA LEU A 567 1.77 -1.98 20.25
C LEU A 567 3.30 -1.79 20.15
N HIS A 568 3.76 -0.76 19.44
CA HIS A 568 5.18 -0.42 19.25
C HIS A 568 5.66 0.74 20.13
N GLY A 569 4.74 1.50 20.72
CA GLY A 569 5.02 2.76 21.40
C GLY A 569 6.04 2.64 22.54
N LYS A 570 7.18 3.31 22.38
CA LYS A 570 8.12 3.64 23.48
C LYS A 570 7.57 4.69 24.45
N HIS A 571 6.48 5.38 24.11
CA HIS A 571 6.00 6.59 24.80
C HIS A 571 4.98 6.34 25.92
N GLY A 572 4.69 5.09 26.26
CA GLY A 572 3.92 4.80 27.48
C GLY A 572 4.64 5.21 28.77
N LEU A 573 5.97 5.35 28.72
CA LEU A 573 6.81 5.69 29.87
C LEU A 573 7.22 7.18 29.92
N GLU A 574 7.31 7.88 28.79
CA GLU A 574 7.64 9.33 28.79
C GLU A 574 6.44 10.19 29.22
N ALA A 575 5.21 9.72 28.99
CA ALA A 575 4.01 10.37 29.53
C ALA A 575 3.85 10.17 31.06
N ALA A 576 4.59 9.24 31.67
CA ALA A 576 4.59 9.01 33.12
C ALA A 576 5.55 9.94 33.88
N GLU A 577 6.38 10.73 33.20
CA GLU A 577 7.22 11.76 33.86
C GLU A 577 6.48 13.10 34.09
N TYR A 578 5.21 13.21 33.65
CA TYR A 578 4.36 14.40 33.86
C TYR A 578 3.08 14.13 34.66
N LEU A 579 3.01 13.01 35.39
CA LEU A 579 2.05 12.75 36.47
C LEU A 579 2.80 12.48 37.77
#